data_AF-E2A8V6-F1
#
_entry.id   AF-E2A8V6-F1
#
_cell.length_a   1.000
_cell.length_b   1.000
_cell.length_c   1.000
_cell.angle_alpha   90.00
_cell.angle_beta   90.00
_cell.angle_gamma   90.00
#
_symmetry.space_group_name_H-M   'P 1'
#
loop_
_entity.id
_entity.type
_entity.pdbx_description
1 polymer ?
#
loop_
_entity_poly.entity_id
_entity_poly.type
_entity_poly.pdbx_seq_one_letter_code
_entity_poly.pdbx_strand_id
1 'polypeptide(L)'
;MKKANDDSISEYKGIYQAAVINLQDSSLTKNSISIQDDFYFSSFHPINDYSLQTIYYELPRLTNINSDEWISPDIFKALMFEHNDYHPLQLYNIDSFLSETKTSIYLTKSLADDTESLANSVETYLEGLHDIQKKMDPSKSTIPLYSDIFESMKESMYQQDLQSHKEGLIVVASFINRPPNLGGIARTCEIFGVKALVIANLDYIKDKEFQCLSVSAERWINILQVKPHELQKYLFEKKNAGWSLIGAEQTANSINLLQTKFEKKTILVLGNEKDGIPANFIPLFDTCVEIPQVGVIRSLNVHVTAAICIWQYASQHTLRQFSQV
;
A
#
# COMPACT_ATOMS: atom_id res chain seq x y z
N MET A 1 -30.03 -13.21 -4.68
CA MET A 1 -31.19 -14.07 -5.03
C MET A 1 -32.51 -13.56 -4.42
N LYS A 2 -33.04 -12.42 -4.90
CA LYS A 2 -34.44 -12.07 -4.65
C LYS A 2 -35.03 -11.48 -5.93
N LYS A 3 -35.91 -12.28 -6.55
CA LYS A 3 -36.78 -11.95 -7.69
C LYS A 3 -36.09 -11.65 -9.02
N ALA A 4 -35.64 -12.73 -9.66
CA ALA A 4 -36.06 -12.94 -11.03
C ALA A 4 -36.93 -14.20 -10.98
N ASN A 5 -38.25 -14.00 -10.93
CA ASN A 5 -39.26 -15.04 -11.03
C ASN A 5 -40.08 -14.66 -12.27
N ASP A 6 -39.40 -14.67 -13.40
CA ASP A 6 -40.01 -14.45 -14.70
C ASP A 6 -39.44 -15.52 -15.63
N ASP A 7 -40.30 -16.09 -16.48
CA ASP A 7 -40.02 -17.26 -17.31
C ASP A 7 -38.84 -17.05 -18.30
N SER A 8 -38.29 -15.83 -18.38
CA SER A 8 -37.10 -15.46 -19.15
C SER A 8 -35.77 -16.03 -18.62
N ILE A 9 -35.69 -16.47 -17.35
CA ILE A 9 -34.48 -17.14 -16.81
C ILE A 9 -34.23 -18.47 -17.52
N SER A 10 -35.27 -19.13 -18.00
CA SER A 10 -35.18 -20.41 -18.72
C SER A 10 -34.33 -20.28 -19.99
N GLU A 11 -34.53 -19.20 -20.75
CA GLU A 11 -33.92 -18.99 -22.06
C GLU A 11 -32.42 -18.63 -21.98
N TYR A 12 -32.00 -17.95 -20.92
CA TYR A 12 -30.62 -17.48 -20.75
C TYR A 12 -29.85 -18.19 -19.62
N LYS A 13 -30.40 -19.29 -19.11
CA LYS A 13 -29.80 -20.11 -18.05
C LYS A 13 -28.36 -20.51 -18.35
N GLY A 14 -28.05 -20.78 -19.63
CA GLY A 14 -26.70 -21.15 -20.07
C GLY A 14 -25.67 -20.02 -19.90
N ILE A 15 -26.02 -18.77 -20.21
CA ILE A 15 -25.14 -17.61 -20.03
C ILE A 15 -24.89 -17.36 -18.54
N TYR A 16 -25.97 -17.42 -17.75
CA TYR A 16 -25.89 -17.28 -16.31
C TYR A 16 -25.02 -18.38 -15.68
N GLN A 17 -25.21 -19.63 -16.09
CA GLN A 17 -24.40 -20.75 -15.63
C GLN A 17 -22.94 -20.62 -16.04
N ALA A 18 -22.65 -20.15 -17.26
CA ALA A 18 -21.28 -19.92 -17.72
C ALA A 18 -20.57 -18.85 -16.86
N ALA A 19 -21.25 -17.74 -16.54
CA ALA A 19 -20.70 -16.70 -15.67
C ALA A 19 -20.47 -17.23 -14.24
N VAL A 20 -21.42 -17.99 -13.67
CA VAL A 20 -21.28 -18.58 -12.33
C VAL A 20 -20.16 -19.62 -12.27
N ILE A 21 -20.02 -20.49 -13.29
CA ILE A 21 -18.95 -21.50 -13.35
C ILE A 21 -17.58 -20.82 -13.45
N ASN A 22 -17.44 -19.79 -14.29
CA ASN A 22 -16.20 -19.02 -14.42
C ASN A 22 -15.78 -18.39 -13.07
N LEU A 23 -16.75 -17.92 -12.29
CA LEU A 23 -16.51 -17.35 -10.95
C LEU A 23 -16.17 -18.39 -9.87
N GLN A 24 -16.43 -19.68 -10.10
CA GLN A 24 -16.17 -20.77 -9.14
C GLN A 24 -14.80 -21.44 -9.34
N ASP A 25 -14.19 -21.32 -10.53
CA ASP A 25 -12.93 -21.97 -10.85
C ASP A 25 -11.72 -21.10 -10.46
N SER A 26 -11.25 -21.31 -9.23
CA SER A 26 -9.98 -20.83 -8.64
C SER A 26 -9.82 -19.33 -8.33
N SER A 27 -9.35 -19.04 -7.10
CA SER A 27 -8.93 -17.73 -6.54
C SER A 27 -9.98 -16.62 -6.30
N LEU A 28 -11.13 -16.63 -6.99
CA LEU A 28 -12.13 -15.53 -6.93
C LEU A 28 -13.24 -15.68 -5.87
N THR A 29 -13.25 -16.79 -5.12
CA THR A 29 -14.29 -17.10 -4.12
C THR A 29 -14.44 -16.08 -2.99
N LYS A 30 -13.48 -15.18 -2.78
CA LYS A 30 -13.61 -14.09 -1.79
C LYS A 30 -14.57 -12.97 -2.20
N ASN A 31 -14.90 -12.82 -3.49
CA ASN A 31 -15.71 -11.70 -4.00
C ASN A 31 -17.01 -12.14 -4.71
N SER A 32 -17.36 -13.43 -4.67
CA SER A 32 -18.51 -13.98 -5.40
C SER A 32 -19.85 -13.32 -5.02
N ILE A 33 -20.03 -12.97 -3.74
CA ILE A 33 -21.22 -12.26 -3.26
C ILE A 33 -21.27 -10.84 -3.83
N SER A 34 -20.16 -10.10 -3.78
CA SER A 34 -20.08 -8.73 -4.31
C SER A 34 -20.33 -8.65 -5.81
N ILE A 35 -19.88 -9.65 -6.58
CA ILE A 35 -20.12 -9.74 -8.02
C ILE A 35 -21.58 -10.08 -8.29
N GLN A 36 -22.19 -10.99 -7.52
CA GLN A 36 -23.62 -11.31 -7.65
C GLN A 36 -24.53 -10.14 -7.27
N ASP A 37 -24.08 -9.28 -6.37
CA ASP A 37 -24.79 -8.08 -5.95
C ASP A 37 -24.57 -6.88 -6.92
N ASP A 38 -23.72 -7.03 -7.93
CA ASP A 38 -23.49 -5.98 -8.94
C ASP A 38 -24.71 -5.81 -9.86
N PHE A 39 -24.91 -4.60 -10.42
CA PHE A 39 -26.09 -4.28 -11.21
C PHE A 39 -26.20 -5.15 -12.47
N TYR A 40 -25.07 -5.58 -13.05
CA TYR A 40 -25.06 -6.48 -14.22
C TYR A 40 -25.75 -7.82 -13.95
N PHE A 41 -25.73 -8.31 -12.72
CA PHE A 41 -26.27 -9.62 -12.33
C PHE A 41 -27.54 -9.52 -11.50
N SER A 42 -27.72 -8.41 -10.77
CA SER A 42 -28.85 -8.22 -9.87
C SER A 42 -30.02 -7.48 -10.50
N SER A 43 -29.76 -6.59 -11.48
CA SER A 43 -30.72 -5.56 -11.89
C SER A 43 -30.87 -5.38 -13.40
N PHE A 44 -29.80 -5.55 -14.17
CA PHE A 44 -29.80 -5.37 -15.63
C PHE A 44 -30.43 -6.57 -16.36
N HIS A 45 -31.44 -6.30 -17.19
CA HIS A 45 -32.06 -7.25 -18.08
C HIS A 45 -31.61 -7.00 -19.54
N PRO A 46 -30.88 -7.93 -20.18
CA PRO A 46 -30.12 -7.67 -21.41
C PRO A 46 -30.97 -7.30 -22.64
N ILE A 47 -32.26 -7.61 -22.64
CA ILE A 47 -33.19 -7.29 -23.74
C ILE A 47 -34.07 -6.08 -23.39
N ASN A 48 -34.81 -6.17 -22.28
CA ASN A 48 -35.71 -5.11 -21.85
C ASN A 48 -35.01 -3.77 -21.55
N ASP A 49 -33.76 -3.82 -21.06
CA ASP A 49 -32.99 -2.62 -20.77
C ASP A 49 -32.11 -2.18 -21.95
N TYR A 50 -32.24 -2.79 -23.13
CA TYR A 50 -31.49 -2.38 -24.31
C TYR A 50 -32.12 -1.13 -24.95
N SER A 51 -31.90 0.02 -24.32
CA SER A 51 -32.43 1.34 -24.71
C SER A 51 -31.33 2.39 -24.81
N LEU A 52 -31.65 3.54 -25.43
CA LEU A 52 -30.77 4.71 -25.46
C LEU A 52 -30.50 5.25 -24.06
N GLN A 53 -31.51 5.28 -23.19
CA GLN A 53 -31.36 5.62 -21.78
C GLN A 53 -30.33 4.71 -21.10
N THR A 54 -30.39 3.39 -21.32
CA THR A 54 -29.42 2.49 -20.68
C THR A 54 -28.01 2.67 -21.23
N ILE A 55 -27.87 2.73 -22.56
CA ILE A 55 -26.57 2.78 -23.21
C ILE A 55 -25.82 4.07 -22.87
N TYR A 56 -26.52 5.21 -22.91
CA TYR A 56 -25.87 6.53 -22.82
C TYR A 56 -26.06 7.25 -21.48
N TYR A 57 -26.91 6.73 -20.58
CA TYR A 57 -27.16 7.35 -19.28
C TYR A 57 -26.98 6.37 -18.11
N GLU A 58 -27.69 5.24 -18.09
CA GLU A 58 -27.65 4.32 -16.93
C GLU A 58 -26.33 3.55 -16.82
N LEU A 59 -25.78 3.02 -17.92
CA LEU A 59 -24.49 2.33 -17.88
C LEU A 59 -23.35 3.28 -17.49
N PRO A 60 -23.21 4.48 -18.09
CA PRO A 60 -22.22 5.46 -17.62
C PRO A 60 -22.36 5.80 -16.14
N ARG A 61 -23.60 6.02 -15.67
CA ARG A 61 -23.88 6.32 -14.25
C ARG A 61 -23.51 5.17 -13.32
N LEU A 62 -23.91 3.94 -13.65
CA LEU A 62 -23.72 2.76 -12.80
C LEU A 62 -22.28 2.20 -12.87
N THR A 63 -21.52 2.56 -13.91
CA THR A 63 -20.10 2.21 -14.07
C THR A 63 -19.13 3.33 -13.68
N ASN A 64 -19.65 4.42 -13.12
CA ASN A 64 -18.86 5.54 -12.57
C ASN A 64 -18.05 6.32 -13.64
N ILE A 65 -18.56 6.38 -14.87
CA ILE A 65 -18.10 7.32 -15.91
C ILE A 65 -18.47 8.75 -15.47
N ASN A 66 -17.66 9.74 -15.83
CA ASN A 66 -17.91 11.14 -15.47
C ASN A 66 -19.29 11.61 -15.98
N SER A 67 -20.01 12.37 -15.16
CA SER A 67 -21.35 12.89 -15.48
C SER A 67 -21.38 13.77 -16.73
N ASP A 68 -20.23 14.36 -17.10
CA ASP A 68 -20.09 15.17 -18.31
C ASP A 68 -20.19 14.34 -19.61
N GLU A 69 -20.04 13.01 -19.51
CA GLU A 69 -20.14 12.08 -20.64
C GLU A 69 -21.53 11.43 -20.74
N TRP A 70 -22.42 11.67 -19.78
CA TRP A 70 -23.77 11.09 -19.80
C TRP A 70 -24.65 11.86 -20.77
N ILE A 71 -25.41 11.15 -21.61
CA ILE A 71 -26.37 11.77 -22.52
C ILE A 71 -27.77 11.47 -21.99
N SER A 72 -28.42 12.50 -21.43
CA SER A 72 -29.82 12.37 -20.99
C SER A 72 -30.73 12.03 -22.18
N PRO A 73 -31.73 11.15 -21.98
CA PRO A 73 -32.82 10.93 -22.95
C PRO A 73 -33.45 12.22 -23.51
N ASP A 74 -33.46 13.30 -22.74
CA ASP A 74 -34.02 14.59 -23.18
C ASP A 74 -33.25 15.21 -24.35
N ILE A 75 -31.94 14.95 -24.46
CA ILE A 75 -31.11 15.40 -25.59
C ILE A 75 -31.54 14.68 -26.88
N PHE A 76 -31.79 13.37 -26.78
CA PHE A 76 -32.30 12.58 -27.90
C PHE A 76 -33.69 13.05 -28.33
N LYS A 77 -34.59 13.38 -27.38
CA LYS A 77 -35.89 14.01 -27.70
C LYS A 77 -35.74 15.32 -28.42
N ALA A 78 -34.87 16.21 -27.93
CA ALA A 78 -34.61 17.51 -28.55
C ALA A 78 -34.08 17.40 -29.98
N LEU A 79 -33.39 16.29 -30.29
CA LEU A 79 -32.88 15.95 -31.62
C LEU A 79 -33.85 15.06 -32.44
N MET A 80 -35.11 14.92 -32.00
CA MET A 80 -36.18 14.18 -32.68
C MET A 80 -35.96 12.67 -32.81
N PHE A 81 -35.15 12.06 -31.93
CA PHE A 81 -34.96 10.60 -31.85
C PHE A 81 -36.11 9.84 -31.18
N GLU A 82 -37.30 10.45 -31.06
CA GLU A 82 -38.46 9.80 -30.45
C GLU A 82 -39.11 8.74 -31.36
N HIS A 83 -38.99 8.92 -32.68
CA HIS A 83 -39.62 8.08 -33.70
C HIS A 83 -38.57 7.74 -34.74
N ASN A 84 -37.73 6.77 -34.43
CA ASN A 84 -36.60 6.46 -35.29
C ASN A 84 -37.09 5.79 -36.58
N ASP A 85 -36.54 6.22 -37.71
CA ASP A 85 -36.69 5.67 -39.05
C ASP A 85 -36.30 4.18 -39.08
N TYR A 86 -37.19 3.30 -38.60
CA TYR A 86 -37.03 1.84 -38.52
C TYR A 86 -35.93 1.32 -37.56
N HIS A 87 -35.41 2.14 -36.64
CA HIS A 87 -34.40 1.68 -35.68
C HIS A 87 -35.04 0.96 -34.47
N PRO A 88 -34.56 -0.24 -34.08
CA PRO A 88 -35.17 -1.05 -33.02
C PRO A 88 -34.86 -0.60 -31.58
N LEU A 89 -34.15 0.52 -31.37
CA LEU A 89 -33.71 0.95 -30.03
C LEU A 89 -34.75 1.90 -29.42
N GLN A 90 -35.25 1.55 -28.25
CA GLN A 90 -36.19 2.38 -27.49
C GLN A 90 -35.47 3.55 -26.83
N LEU A 91 -36.17 4.67 -26.63
CA LEU A 91 -35.60 5.85 -25.99
C LEU A 91 -35.43 5.67 -24.47
N TYR A 92 -36.42 5.10 -23.80
CA TYR A 92 -36.43 4.85 -22.36
C TYR A 92 -36.49 3.35 -22.06
N ASN A 93 -36.08 2.98 -20.85
CA ASN A 93 -36.34 1.66 -20.31
C ASN A 93 -37.83 1.45 -20.04
N ILE A 94 -38.25 0.19 -20.09
CA ILE A 94 -39.63 -0.21 -19.84
C ILE A 94 -40.00 0.02 -18.35
N ASP A 95 -39.02 -0.10 -17.45
CA ASP A 95 -39.18 0.12 -16.01
C ASP A 95 -38.10 1.07 -15.44
N SER A 96 -38.25 1.43 -14.17
CA SER A 96 -37.35 2.33 -13.43
C SER A 96 -36.26 1.61 -12.63
N PHE A 97 -36.13 0.28 -12.75
CA PHE A 97 -35.33 -0.52 -11.82
C PHE A 97 -33.84 -0.17 -11.89
N LEU A 98 -33.29 -0.02 -13.10
CA LEU A 98 -31.92 0.47 -13.30
C LEU A 98 -31.74 1.89 -12.76
N SER A 99 -32.68 2.79 -13.01
CA SER A 99 -32.63 4.18 -12.55
C SER A 99 -32.60 4.28 -11.02
N GLU A 100 -33.30 3.38 -10.31
CA GLU A 100 -33.32 3.29 -8.86
C GLU A 100 -32.09 2.56 -8.27
N THR A 101 -31.35 1.84 -9.12
CA THR A 101 -30.15 1.10 -8.71
C THR A 101 -29.01 2.07 -8.38
N LYS A 102 -28.31 1.77 -7.29
CA LYS A 102 -27.12 2.51 -6.84
C LYS A 102 -25.86 1.82 -7.35
N THR A 103 -24.86 2.62 -7.69
CA THR A 103 -23.53 2.14 -8.10
C THR A 103 -22.94 1.18 -7.05
N SER A 104 -22.47 0.02 -7.52
CA SER A 104 -21.85 -0.99 -6.68
C SER A 104 -20.49 -0.50 -6.15
N ILE A 105 -20.26 -0.70 -4.84
CA ILE A 105 -19.01 -0.34 -4.15
C ILE A 105 -17.80 -1.14 -4.71
N TYR A 106 -18.08 -2.27 -5.38
CA TYR A 106 -17.05 -3.11 -6.00
C TYR A 106 -16.40 -2.45 -7.22
N LEU A 107 -17.19 -1.81 -8.09
CA LEU A 107 -16.68 -1.06 -9.26
C LEU A 107 -15.82 0.14 -8.83
N THR A 108 -16.18 0.78 -7.72
CA THR A 108 -15.38 1.85 -7.10
C THR A 108 -14.00 1.37 -6.61
N LYS A 109 -13.82 0.06 -6.34
CA LYS A 109 -12.53 -0.54 -5.98
C LYS A 109 -11.74 -1.06 -7.17
N SER A 110 -12.40 -1.54 -8.24
CA SER A 110 -11.75 -2.09 -9.43
C SER A 110 -11.11 -1.02 -10.31
N LEU A 111 -11.76 0.15 -10.47
CA LEU A 111 -11.21 1.26 -11.26
C LEU A 111 -9.96 1.91 -10.63
N ALA A 112 -9.70 1.65 -9.34
CA ALA A 112 -8.44 2.04 -8.69
C ALA A 112 -7.29 1.05 -8.97
N ASP A 113 -7.58 -0.13 -9.54
CA ASP A 113 -6.60 -1.18 -9.86
C ASP A 113 -6.29 -1.26 -11.39
N ASP A 114 -7.08 -0.64 -12.28
CA ASP A 114 -6.98 -0.79 -13.75
C ASP A 114 -6.49 0.46 -14.53
N THR A 115 -5.66 1.33 -13.94
CA THR A 115 -5.07 2.49 -14.65
C THR A 115 -3.97 2.13 -15.67
N GLU A 116 -3.85 0.88 -16.10
CA GLU A 116 -2.81 0.44 -17.05
C GLU A 116 -3.31 0.32 -18.51
N SER A 117 -4.61 0.47 -18.78
CA SER A 117 -5.19 0.22 -20.11
C SER A 117 -5.62 1.47 -20.91
N LEU A 118 -5.69 2.65 -20.28
CA LEU A 118 -6.18 3.89 -20.93
C LEU A 118 -5.05 4.84 -21.35
N ALA A 119 -3.89 4.33 -21.75
CA ALA A 119 -2.75 5.15 -22.14
C ALA A 119 -2.63 5.43 -23.66
N ASN A 120 -3.49 4.85 -24.51
CA ASN A 120 -3.28 4.88 -25.97
C ASN A 120 -4.36 5.57 -26.81
N SER A 121 -5.31 6.29 -26.20
CA SER A 121 -6.25 7.10 -26.97
C SER A 121 -6.56 8.40 -26.22
N VAL A 122 -6.42 9.52 -26.93
CA VAL A 122 -6.67 10.91 -26.49
C VAL A 122 -5.45 11.61 -25.88
N GLU A 123 -4.46 11.82 -26.75
CA GLU A 123 -3.70 13.07 -26.77
C GLU A 123 -4.69 14.19 -27.07
N THR A 124 -5.21 14.89 -26.05
CA THR A 124 -5.59 16.33 -26.00
C THR A 124 -6.38 16.56 -24.70
N TYR A 125 -5.95 17.52 -23.88
CA TYR A 125 -6.58 18.03 -22.63
C TYR A 125 -6.33 17.23 -21.34
N LEU A 126 -5.11 17.30 -20.80
CA LEU A 126 -4.81 16.93 -19.41
C LEU A 126 -3.83 17.93 -18.75
N GLU A 127 -4.24 19.19 -18.61
CA GLU A 127 -3.70 20.05 -17.55
C GLU A 127 -4.60 19.89 -16.32
N GLY A 128 -4.33 18.91 -15.44
CA GLY A 128 -5.04 18.84 -14.15
C GLY A 128 -5.09 17.51 -13.38
N LEU A 129 -4.66 16.38 -13.94
CA LEU A 129 -4.78 15.05 -13.29
C LEU A 129 -3.44 14.43 -12.85
N HIS A 130 -2.45 15.24 -12.45
CA HIS A 130 -1.12 14.72 -12.11
C HIS A 130 -0.97 14.06 -10.73
N ASP A 131 -1.98 14.16 -9.84
CA ASP A 131 -1.92 13.64 -8.47
C ASP A 131 -2.93 12.50 -8.22
N ILE A 132 -2.84 11.41 -8.97
CA ILE A 132 -3.61 10.18 -8.69
C ILE A 132 -2.81 9.29 -7.72
N GLN A 133 -3.46 8.81 -6.65
CA GLN A 133 -2.85 7.92 -5.66
C GLN A 133 -2.38 6.60 -6.30
N LYS A 134 -1.07 6.44 -6.51
CA LYS A 134 -0.47 5.16 -6.91
C LYS A 134 -0.16 4.32 -5.67
N LYS A 135 -0.88 3.22 -5.47
CA LYS A 135 -0.54 2.23 -4.45
C LYS A 135 0.52 1.29 -4.99
N MET A 136 1.75 1.41 -4.53
CA MET A 136 2.82 0.47 -4.87
C MET A 136 2.60 -0.83 -4.08
N ASP A 137 2.35 -1.94 -4.78
CA ASP A 137 2.28 -3.28 -4.20
C ASP A 137 3.33 -4.18 -4.85
N PRO A 138 4.46 -4.45 -4.17
CA PRO A 138 5.53 -5.31 -4.69
C PRO A 138 5.06 -6.75 -4.98
N SER A 139 3.93 -7.19 -4.40
CA SER A 139 3.47 -8.57 -4.49
C SER A 139 2.66 -8.89 -5.74
N LYS A 140 2.24 -7.89 -6.52
CA LYS A 140 1.33 -8.05 -7.67
C LYS A 140 2.02 -8.34 -9.03
N SER A 141 3.34 -8.54 -9.10
CA SER A 141 3.99 -8.97 -10.34
C SER A 141 3.66 -10.45 -10.65
N THR A 142 2.59 -10.68 -11.41
CA THR A 142 2.05 -11.98 -11.80
C THR A 142 3.05 -12.88 -12.54
N ILE A 143 3.65 -13.86 -11.85
CA ILE A 143 4.13 -15.15 -12.41
C ILE A 143 3.93 -16.25 -11.35
N PRO A 144 3.33 -17.42 -11.67
CA PRO A 144 2.98 -18.47 -10.71
C PRO A 144 4.17 -19.36 -10.30
N LEU A 145 5.27 -18.75 -9.85
CA LEU A 145 6.48 -19.43 -9.37
C LEU A 145 6.99 -18.79 -8.05
N TYR A 146 6.07 -18.34 -7.20
CA TYR A 146 6.39 -17.42 -6.11
C TYR A 146 7.17 -18.03 -4.94
N SER A 147 6.99 -19.31 -4.55
CA SER A 147 7.75 -19.87 -3.42
C SER A 147 9.23 -20.04 -3.72
N ASP A 148 9.56 -20.48 -4.93
CA ASP A 148 10.93 -20.80 -5.32
C ASP A 148 11.69 -19.54 -5.77
N ILE A 149 10.99 -18.58 -6.38
CA ILE A 149 11.54 -17.24 -6.64
C ILE A 149 11.77 -16.49 -5.32
N PHE A 150 10.90 -16.61 -4.30
CA PHE A 150 11.11 -15.92 -3.03
C PHE A 150 12.35 -16.42 -2.30
N GLU A 151 12.53 -17.73 -2.18
CA GLU A 151 13.74 -18.26 -1.55
C GLU A 151 14.99 -17.96 -2.40
N SER A 152 14.88 -17.97 -3.73
CA SER A 152 15.98 -17.58 -4.61
C SER A 152 16.31 -16.07 -4.55
N MET A 153 15.31 -15.19 -4.44
CA MET A 153 15.48 -13.74 -4.25
C MET A 153 16.06 -13.44 -2.88
N LYS A 154 15.55 -14.09 -1.83
CA LYS A 154 16.08 -13.97 -0.47
C LYS A 154 17.52 -14.47 -0.38
N GLU A 155 17.82 -15.61 -0.99
CA GLU A 155 19.19 -16.14 -1.06
C GLU A 155 20.07 -15.21 -1.89
N SER A 156 19.63 -14.69 -3.03
CA SER A 156 20.43 -13.75 -3.83
C SER A 156 20.63 -12.39 -3.16
N MET A 157 19.63 -11.84 -2.45
CA MET A 157 19.77 -10.63 -1.61
C MET A 157 20.70 -10.88 -0.42
N TYR A 158 20.60 -12.05 0.23
CA TYR A 158 21.49 -12.45 1.32
C TYR A 158 22.93 -12.65 0.84
N GLN A 159 23.12 -13.29 -0.31
CA GLN A 159 24.43 -13.44 -0.95
C GLN A 159 24.98 -12.10 -1.47
N GLN A 160 24.12 -11.19 -1.94
CA GLN A 160 24.50 -9.81 -2.25
C GLN A 160 24.84 -8.99 -0.99
N ASP A 161 24.19 -9.19 0.15
CA ASP A 161 24.53 -8.54 1.44
C ASP A 161 25.84 -9.10 2.04
N LEU A 162 26.14 -10.38 1.78
CA LEU A 162 27.42 -11.02 2.10
C LEU A 162 28.57 -10.51 1.22
N GLN A 163 28.31 -10.22 -0.06
CA GLN A 163 29.32 -9.81 -1.04
C GLN A 163 29.46 -8.29 -1.22
N SER A 164 28.43 -7.51 -0.90
CA SER A 164 28.36 -6.09 -1.22
C SER A 164 27.89 -5.23 -0.03
N HIS A 165 28.67 -4.19 0.24
CA HIS A 165 28.42 -3.10 1.20
C HIS A 165 28.73 -3.38 2.67
N LYS A 166 30.00 -3.10 3.04
CA LYS A 166 30.46 -2.82 4.41
C LYS A 166 29.79 -1.59 5.06
N GLU A 167 28.93 -0.90 4.32
CA GLU A 167 28.28 0.38 4.62
C GLU A 167 26.76 0.17 4.74
N GLY A 168 26.06 1.10 5.37
CA GLY A 168 24.61 1.02 5.57
C GLY A 168 24.18 1.57 6.94
N LEU A 169 22.88 1.46 7.19
CA LEU A 169 22.27 1.81 8.46
C LEU A 169 21.91 0.54 9.23
N ILE A 170 22.28 0.46 10.51
CA ILE A 170 21.73 -0.51 11.46
C ILE A 170 20.85 0.25 12.44
N VAL A 171 19.63 -0.21 12.67
CA VAL A 171 18.71 0.38 13.64
C VAL A 171 18.62 -0.52 14.87
N VAL A 172 18.85 0.03 16.05
CA VAL A 172 18.79 -0.67 17.33
C VAL A 172 17.55 -0.22 18.10
N ALA A 173 16.64 -1.17 18.30
CA ALA A 173 15.38 -1.04 19.00
C ALA A 173 15.31 -1.95 20.24
N SER A 174 16.45 -2.39 20.79
CA SER A 174 16.50 -3.30 21.95
C SER A 174 15.91 -2.73 23.24
N PHE A 175 15.66 -1.42 23.35
CA PHE A 175 14.97 -0.82 24.51
C PHE A 175 13.45 -0.71 24.33
N ILE A 176 12.93 -1.03 23.15
CA ILE A 176 11.52 -0.88 22.78
C ILE A 176 10.80 -2.20 23.09
N ASN A 177 9.73 -2.11 23.88
CA ASN A 177 9.00 -3.29 24.35
C ASN A 177 7.60 -3.42 23.72
N ARG A 178 7.13 -2.41 22.98
CA ARG A 178 5.80 -2.42 22.36
C ARG A 178 5.84 -3.04 20.96
N PRO A 179 5.18 -4.20 20.73
CA PRO A 179 5.15 -4.84 19.42
C PRO A 179 4.66 -3.93 18.27
N PRO A 180 3.66 -3.04 18.46
CA PRO A 180 3.26 -2.13 17.40
C PRO A 180 4.38 -1.20 16.90
N ASN A 181 5.16 -0.63 17.84
CA ASN A 181 6.28 0.24 17.49
C ASN A 181 7.36 -0.55 16.75
N LEU A 182 7.68 -1.76 17.20
CA LEU A 182 8.64 -2.64 16.53
C LEU A 182 8.17 -3.02 15.11
N GLY A 183 6.89 -3.30 14.91
CA GLY A 183 6.32 -3.62 13.59
C GLY A 183 6.41 -2.44 12.62
N GLY A 184 6.09 -1.23 13.09
CA GLY A 184 6.24 0.00 12.30
C GLY A 184 7.70 0.32 11.96
N ILE A 185 8.63 0.10 12.90
CA ILE A 185 10.07 0.24 12.65
C ILE A 185 10.54 -0.79 11.62
N ALA A 186 10.15 -2.06 11.76
CA ALA A 186 10.53 -3.11 10.81
C ALA A 186 10.09 -2.80 9.39
N ARG A 187 8.84 -2.34 9.21
CA ARG A 187 8.34 -1.88 7.92
C ARG A 187 9.14 -0.72 7.35
N THR A 188 9.44 0.27 8.18
CA THR A 188 10.19 1.45 7.74
C THR A 188 11.64 1.09 7.37
N CYS A 189 12.26 0.20 8.15
CA CYS A 189 13.59 -0.32 7.87
C CYS A 189 13.65 -1.03 6.52
N GLU A 190 12.67 -1.90 6.23
CA GLU A 190 12.58 -2.62 4.97
C GLU A 190 12.46 -1.66 3.78
N ILE A 191 11.50 -0.73 3.82
CA ILE A 191 11.24 0.24 2.73
C ILE A 191 12.47 1.08 2.38
N PHE A 192 13.25 1.49 3.39
CA PHE A 192 14.43 2.35 3.18
C PHE A 192 15.75 1.57 3.04
N GLY A 193 15.70 0.24 2.93
CA GLY A 193 16.89 -0.58 2.73
C GLY A 193 17.87 -0.53 3.91
N VAL A 194 17.36 -0.48 5.14
CA VAL A 194 18.18 -0.60 6.34
C VAL A 194 18.86 -1.96 6.35
N LYS A 195 20.14 -2.01 6.73
CA LYS A 195 20.93 -3.24 6.67
C LYS A 195 20.48 -4.28 7.70
N ALA A 196 20.18 -3.84 8.92
CA ALA A 196 19.64 -4.71 9.96
C ALA A 196 18.82 -3.93 11.00
N LEU A 197 17.81 -4.61 11.53
CA LEU A 197 17.05 -4.18 12.71
C LEU A 197 17.44 -5.06 13.91
N VAL A 198 17.89 -4.46 15.00
CA VAL A 198 18.26 -5.16 16.23
C VAL A 198 17.15 -4.98 17.27
N ILE A 199 16.63 -6.08 17.81
CA ILE A 199 15.59 -6.07 18.85
C ILE A 199 15.98 -6.94 20.05
N ALA A 200 15.31 -6.74 21.19
CA ALA A 200 15.62 -7.48 22.41
C ALA A 200 15.20 -8.96 22.37
N ASN A 201 14.11 -9.27 21.66
CA ASN A 201 13.52 -10.61 21.61
C ASN A 201 12.87 -10.86 20.24
N LEU A 202 13.27 -11.93 19.56
CA LEU A 202 12.69 -12.31 18.27
C LEU A 202 11.24 -12.79 18.37
N ASP A 203 10.76 -13.17 19.56
CA ASP A 203 9.37 -13.57 19.74
C ASP A 203 8.37 -12.42 19.46
N TYR A 204 8.82 -11.15 19.51
CA TYR A 204 7.98 -10.02 19.10
C TYR A 204 7.51 -10.11 17.64
N ILE A 205 8.26 -10.78 16.76
CA ILE A 205 7.91 -10.96 15.35
C ILE A 205 6.67 -11.85 15.17
N LYS A 206 6.39 -12.72 16.16
CA LYS A 206 5.22 -13.61 16.17
C LYS A 206 3.97 -12.91 16.72
N ASP A 207 4.12 -11.72 17.30
CA ASP A 207 3.02 -10.96 17.87
C ASP A 207 2.07 -10.44 16.77
N LYS A 208 0.76 -10.52 17.03
CA LYS A 208 -0.25 -10.12 16.04
C LYS A 208 -0.25 -8.61 15.78
N GLU A 209 0.01 -7.79 16.78
CA GLU A 209 0.08 -6.34 16.62
C GLU A 209 1.33 -5.93 15.86
N PHE A 210 2.45 -6.64 16.09
CA PHE A 210 3.65 -6.48 15.25
C PHE A 210 3.33 -6.78 13.79
N GLN A 211 2.77 -7.97 13.50
CA GLN A 211 2.46 -8.42 12.12
C GLN A 211 1.46 -7.51 11.41
N CYS A 212 0.50 -6.95 12.15
CA CYS A 212 -0.48 -6.00 11.63
C CYS A 212 0.19 -4.74 11.06
N LEU A 213 1.26 -4.26 11.68
CA LEU A 213 1.98 -3.07 11.24
C LEU A 213 3.15 -3.37 10.31
N SER A 214 3.86 -4.48 10.50
CA SER A 214 5.01 -4.85 9.68
C SER A 214 4.60 -5.26 8.26
N VAL A 215 3.38 -5.76 8.06
CA VAL A 215 2.83 -6.19 6.76
C VAL A 215 3.80 -7.09 5.97
N SER A 216 4.38 -8.08 6.65
CA SER A 216 5.38 -9.03 6.12
C SER A 216 6.81 -8.50 5.93
N ALA A 217 7.10 -7.25 6.30
CA ALA A 217 8.45 -6.68 6.21
C ALA A 217 9.50 -7.51 6.95
N GLU A 218 9.12 -8.19 8.05
CA GLU A 218 10.00 -9.07 8.83
C GLU A 218 10.59 -10.24 8.04
N ARG A 219 10.02 -10.57 6.88
CA ARG A 219 10.53 -11.62 5.99
C ARG A 219 11.71 -11.16 5.16
N TRP A 220 11.89 -9.84 5.04
CA TRP A 220 12.76 -9.18 4.07
C TRP A 220 13.88 -8.39 4.73
N ILE A 221 13.62 -7.80 5.89
CA ILE A 221 14.63 -7.14 6.71
C ILE A 221 15.38 -8.16 7.57
N ASN A 222 16.70 -8.03 7.65
CA ASN A 222 17.51 -8.82 8.58
C ASN A 222 17.25 -8.37 10.02
N ILE A 223 16.59 -9.21 10.82
CA ILE A 223 16.31 -8.92 12.25
C ILE A 223 17.23 -9.75 13.15
N LEU A 224 17.99 -9.05 14.00
CA LEU A 224 18.93 -9.64 14.94
C LEU A 224 18.43 -9.50 16.38
N GLN A 225 18.70 -10.51 17.21
CA GLN A 225 18.44 -10.43 18.64
C GLN A 225 19.68 -9.95 19.40
N VAL A 226 19.56 -8.86 20.14
CA VAL A 226 20.56 -8.43 21.14
C VAL A 226 19.81 -7.92 22.36
N LYS A 227 19.96 -8.63 23.49
CA LYS A 227 19.27 -8.25 24.73
C LYS A 227 19.92 -6.99 25.33
N PRO A 228 19.19 -6.19 26.12
CA PRO A 228 19.72 -4.95 26.71
C PRO A 228 21.04 -5.13 27.47
N HIS A 229 21.23 -6.26 28.17
CA HIS A 229 22.46 -6.54 28.92
C HIS A 229 23.67 -6.91 28.03
N GLU A 230 23.43 -7.32 26.78
CA GLU A 230 24.46 -7.65 25.78
C GLU A 230 24.76 -6.44 24.89
N LEU A 231 23.86 -5.45 24.87
CA LEU A 231 23.89 -4.36 23.89
C LEU A 231 25.15 -3.50 24.00
N GLN A 232 25.64 -3.23 25.21
CA GLN A 232 26.85 -2.43 25.38
C GLN A 232 28.06 -3.08 24.72
N LYS A 233 28.21 -4.41 24.86
CA LYS A 233 29.27 -5.17 24.20
C LYS A 233 29.11 -5.13 22.68
N TYR A 234 27.90 -5.37 22.18
CA TYR A 234 27.59 -5.32 20.75
C TYR A 234 27.94 -3.96 20.12
N LEU A 235 27.55 -2.85 20.76
CA LEU A 235 27.83 -1.50 20.26
C LEU A 235 29.34 -1.21 20.24
N PHE A 236 30.07 -1.64 21.27
CA PHE A 236 31.53 -1.47 21.32
C PHE A 236 32.23 -2.23 20.20
N GLU A 237 31.83 -3.47 19.93
CA GLU A 237 32.36 -4.27 18.82
C GLU A 237 32.11 -3.61 17.46
N LYS A 238 30.90 -3.05 17.26
CA LYS A 238 30.57 -2.32 16.03
C LYS A 238 31.37 -1.03 15.89
N LYS A 239 31.56 -0.27 16.99
CA LYS A 239 32.40 0.93 17.00
C LYS A 239 33.83 0.61 16.57
N ASN A 240 34.41 -0.46 17.12
CA ASN A 240 35.75 -0.94 16.73
C ASN A 240 35.82 -1.40 15.26
N ALA A 241 34.70 -1.85 14.68
CA ALA A 241 34.59 -2.16 13.26
C ALA A 241 34.36 -0.92 12.36
N GLY A 242 34.45 0.30 12.92
CA GLY A 242 34.35 1.56 12.21
C GLY A 242 32.93 2.03 11.95
N TRP A 243 31.96 1.61 12.76
CA TRP A 243 30.60 2.13 12.72
C TRP A 243 30.46 3.36 13.61
N SER A 244 29.82 4.41 13.10
CA SER A 244 29.45 5.56 13.92
C SER A 244 28.20 5.24 14.73
N LEU A 245 28.24 5.50 16.05
CA LEU A 245 27.14 5.26 16.97
C LEU A 245 26.38 6.56 17.24
N ILE A 246 25.10 6.57 16.88
CA ILE A 246 24.22 7.72 17.00
C ILE A 246 23.02 7.38 17.88
N GLY A 247 22.80 8.13 18.96
CA GLY A 247 21.60 8.01 19.78
C GLY A 247 20.50 8.97 19.31
N ALA A 248 19.30 8.47 19.01
CA ALA A 248 18.13 9.32 18.77
C ALA A 248 17.49 9.70 20.11
N GLU A 249 17.98 10.79 20.70
CA GLU A 249 17.60 11.20 22.06
C GLU A 249 17.74 12.71 22.26
N GLN A 250 16.87 13.27 23.08
CA GLN A 250 16.90 14.67 23.48
C GLN A 250 17.85 14.82 24.67
N THR A 251 19.02 15.40 24.43
CA THR A 251 20.04 15.67 25.45
C THR A 251 20.51 17.11 25.33
N ALA A 252 21.13 17.65 26.38
CA ALA A 252 21.67 19.02 26.36
C ALA A 252 22.71 19.25 25.23
N ASN A 253 23.34 18.18 24.73
CA ASN A 253 24.36 18.23 23.69
C ASN A 253 23.90 17.56 22.37
N SER A 254 22.60 17.29 22.22
CA SER A 254 22.08 16.69 21.00
C SER A 254 22.21 17.64 19.82
N ILE A 255 22.59 17.11 18.66
CA ILE A 255 22.67 17.86 17.42
C ILE A 255 21.29 17.83 16.75
N ASN A 256 20.85 18.96 16.22
CA ASN A 256 19.63 19.04 15.44
C ASN A 256 19.74 18.16 14.18
N LEU A 257 18.78 17.24 14.00
CA LEU A 257 18.75 16.27 12.91
C LEU A 257 18.87 16.93 11.51
N LEU A 258 18.32 18.13 11.33
CA LEU A 258 18.39 18.87 10.07
C LEU A 258 19.83 19.25 9.68
N GLN A 259 20.72 19.37 10.66
CA GLN A 259 22.13 19.73 10.47
C GLN A 259 23.05 18.51 10.56
N THR A 260 22.53 17.35 10.98
CA THR A 260 23.30 16.12 11.10
C THR A 260 23.70 15.59 9.74
N LYS A 261 24.99 15.29 9.60
CA LYS A 261 25.53 14.48 8.50
C LYS A 261 25.79 13.08 9.02
N PHE A 262 25.06 12.10 8.50
CA PHE A 262 25.28 10.71 8.87
C PHE A 262 26.49 10.16 8.12
N GLU A 263 27.30 9.37 8.82
CA GLU A 263 28.34 8.56 8.19
C GLU A 263 27.71 7.39 7.44
N LYS A 264 28.36 6.92 6.37
CA LYS A 264 27.83 5.79 5.59
C LYS A 264 27.65 4.52 6.42
N LYS A 265 28.49 4.31 7.45
CA LYS A 265 28.34 3.25 8.46
C LYS A 265 27.75 3.84 9.72
N THR A 266 26.43 3.82 9.83
CA THR A 266 25.73 4.39 11.01
C THR A 266 24.99 3.30 11.76
N ILE A 267 25.07 3.33 13.09
CA ILE A 267 24.14 2.65 13.99
C ILE A 267 23.29 3.69 14.67
N LEU A 268 21.98 3.62 14.45
CA LEU A 268 21.00 4.45 15.12
C LEU A 268 20.39 3.70 16.30
N VAL A 269 20.58 4.20 17.52
CA VAL A 269 20.02 3.62 18.74
C VAL A 269 18.79 4.40 19.17
N LEU A 270 17.68 3.68 19.38
CA LEU A 270 16.39 4.23 19.81
C LEU A 270 16.15 3.94 21.28
N GLY A 271 15.59 4.92 21.99
CA GLY A 271 15.25 4.81 23.41
C GLY A 271 13.94 4.05 23.70
N ASN A 272 13.74 3.70 24.97
CA ASN A 272 12.46 3.24 25.48
C ASN A 272 11.41 4.36 25.44
N GLU A 273 10.13 4.03 25.24
CA GLU A 273 9.06 5.03 25.12
C GLU A 273 8.83 5.89 26.37
N LYS A 274 9.24 5.41 27.55
CA LYS A 274 9.09 6.12 28.82
C LYS A 274 10.41 6.72 29.29
N ASP A 275 11.45 5.90 29.30
CA ASP A 275 12.71 6.21 29.97
C ASP A 275 13.81 6.68 29.00
N GLY A 276 13.54 6.66 27.69
CA GLY A 276 14.52 7.02 26.67
C GLY A 276 15.70 6.04 26.61
N ILE A 277 16.86 6.54 26.19
CA ILE A 277 18.11 5.77 26.22
C ILE A 277 18.72 5.82 27.63
N PRO A 278 19.09 4.67 28.23
CA PRO A 278 19.71 4.67 29.55
C PRO A 278 21.02 5.47 29.58
N ALA A 279 21.21 6.26 30.64
CA ALA A 279 22.30 7.23 30.76
C ALA A 279 23.71 6.64 30.57
N ASN A 280 23.92 5.36 30.93
CA ASN A 280 25.19 4.67 30.75
C ASN A 280 25.55 4.39 29.27
N PHE A 281 24.61 4.53 28.33
CA PHE A 281 24.86 4.40 26.90
C PHE A 281 25.22 5.73 26.23
N ILE A 282 24.78 6.87 26.77
CA ILE A 282 25.01 8.19 26.18
C ILE A 282 26.51 8.45 25.91
N PRO A 283 27.46 8.14 26.83
CA PRO A 283 28.89 8.33 26.57
C PRO A 283 29.50 7.43 25.48
N LEU A 284 28.79 6.38 25.05
CA LEU A 284 29.28 5.48 24.00
C LEU A 284 29.06 6.06 22.59
N PHE A 285 28.06 6.92 22.45
CA PHE A 285 27.67 7.51 21.18
C PHE A 285 28.68 8.57 20.75
N ASP A 286 28.92 8.65 19.44
CA ASP A 286 29.72 9.72 18.86
C ASP A 286 28.94 11.04 18.91
N THR A 287 27.61 10.96 18.77
CA THR A 287 26.70 12.07 19.06
C THR A 287 25.29 11.55 19.37
N CYS A 288 24.51 12.36 20.07
CA CYS A 288 23.06 12.25 20.06
C CYS A 288 22.47 13.18 18.99
N VAL A 289 21.36 12.76 18.39
CA VAL A 289 20.58 13.57 17.45
C VAL A 289 19.18 13.77 18.00
N GLU A 290 18.66 14.97 17.83
CA GLU A 290 17.28 15.29 18.20
C GLU A 290 16.50 15.85 17.02
N ILE A 291 15.22 15.49 16.96
CA ILE A 291 14.29 16.06 16.00
C ILE A 291 13.78 17.38 16.60
N PRO A 292 13.94 18.54 15.93
CA PRO A 292 13.42 19.79 16.43
C PRO A 292 11.89 19.75 16.54
N GLN A 293 11.38 20.24 17.67
CA GLN A 293 9.95 20.26 17.99
C GLN A 293 9.49 21.70 18.23
N VAL A 294 8.27 22.02 17.78
CA VAL A 294 7.65 23.36 17.95
C VAL A 294 6.47 23.31 18.92
N GLY A 295 5.88 22.12 19.13
CA GLY A 295 4.71 21.92 19.98
C GLY A 295 5.04 21.80 21.46
N VAL A 296 3.99 21.62 22.27
CA VAL A 296 4.07 21.49 23.74
C VAL A 296 4.21 20.05 24.24
N ILE A 297 4.00 19.05 23.37
CA ILE A 297 4.15 17.63 23.72
C ILE A 297 5.63 17.30 23.85
N ARG A 298 5.97 16.52 24.88
CA ARG A 298 7.36 16.25 25.28
C ARG A 298 8.19 15.59 24.18
N SER A 299 7.61 14.61 23.48
CA SER A 299 8.33 13.81 22.49
C SER A 299 7.40 13.17 21.48
N LEU A 300 7.98 12.79 20.34
CA LEU A 300 7.35 11.97 19.32
C LEU A 300 7.26 10.50 19.76
N ASN A 301 6.39 9.73 19.10
CA ASN A 301 6.42 8.28 19.22
C ASN A 301 7.75 7.73 18.64
N VAL A 302 8.36 6.77 19.34
CA VAL A 302 9.66 6.18 18.95
C VAL A 302 9.71 5.61 17.52
N HIS A 303 8.63 5.01 17.00
CA HIS A 303 8.65 4.51 15.61
C HIS A 303 8.60 5.66 14.59
N VAL A 304 7.97 6.78 14.95
CA VAL A 304 7.97 8.02 14.15
C VAL A 304 9.34 8.67 14.19
N THR A 305 9.97 8.74 15.36
CA THR A 305 11.37 9.18 15.51
C THR A 305 12.31 8.34 14.64
N ALA A 306 12.16 7.01 14.69
CA ALA A 306 12.92 6.10 13.84
C ALA A 306 12.70 6.42 12.36
N ALA A 307 11.45 6.57 11.92
CA ALA A 307 11.13 6.87 10.52
C ALA A 307 11.77 8.17 10.02
N ILE A 308 11.71 9.25 10.81
CA ILE A 308 12.29 10.54 10.45
C ILE A 308 13.83 10.44 10.36
N CYS A 309 14.48 9.78 11.33
CA CYS A 309 15.93 9.59 11.31
C CYS A 309 16.39 8.67 10.16
N ILE A 310 15.67 7.57 9.90
CA ILE A 310 15.95 6.64 8.79
C ILE A 310 15.79 7.36 7.46
N TRP A 311 14.71 8.13 7.27
CA TRP A 311 14.50 8.91 6.05
C TRP A 311 15.62 9.93 5.85
N GLN A 312 16.05 10.62 6.91
CA GLN A 312 17.16 11.58 6.82
C GLN A 312 18.46 10.88 6.38
N TYR A 313 18.81 9.73 6.97
CA TYR A 313 19.94 8.92 6.50
C TYR A 313 19.78 8.50 5.03
N ALA A 314 18.61 7.95 4.68
CA ALA A 314 18.33 7.47 3.33
C ALA A 314 18.41 8.60 2.30
N SER A 315 17.94 9.81 2.63
CA SER A 315 18.06 10.99 1.78
C SER A 315 19.51 11.43 1.53
N GLN A 316 20.44 11.07 2.42
CA GLN A 316 21.85 11.40 2.30
C GLN A 316 22.63 10.34 1.51
N HIS A 317 22.23 9.07 1.60
CA HIS A 317 23.05 7.94 1.12
C HIS A 317 22.33 7.02 0.14
N THR A 318 21.10 6.60 0.44
CA THR A 318 20.34 5.60 -0.34
C THR A 318 19.64 6.24 -1.54
N LEU A 319 18.86 7.29 -1.29
CA LEU A 319 17.97 7.90 -2.28
C LEU A 319 18.71 8.79 -3.28
N ARG A 320 19.88 9.33 -2.92
CA ARG A 320 20.71 10.13 -3.86
C ARG A 320 21.20 9.34 -5.06
N GLN A 321 21.28 8.01 -4.94
CA GLN A 321 21.66 7.15 -6.06
C GLN A 321 20.60 7.13 -7.17
N PHE A 322 19.33 7.43 -6.83
CA PHE A 322 18.22 7.50 -7.79
C PHE A 322 18.03 8.88 -8.43
N SER A 323 18.72 9.92 -7.94
CA SER A 323 18.60 11.29 -8.47
C SER A 323 19.60 11.60 -9.60
N GLN A 324 20.35 10.61 -10.08
CA GLN A 324 21.33 10.75 -11.17
C GLN A 324 20.90 10.06 -12.48
N VAL A 325 19.64 9.62 -12.59
CA VAL A 325 19.09 9.03 -13.82
C VAL A 325 18.18 10.02 -14.53
#